data_AF-A0A817MPX4-F1
#
_entry.id   AF-A0A817MPX4-F1
#
_cell.length_a   1.000
_cell.length_b   1.000
_cell.length_c   1.000
_cell.angle_alpha   90.00
_cell.angle_beta   90.00
_cell.angle_gamma   90.00
#
_symmetry.space_group_name_H-M   'P 1'
#
loop_
_entity.id
_entity.type
_entity.pdbx_description
1 polymer ?
#
loop_
_entity_poly.entity_id
_entity_poly.type
_entity_poly.pdbx_seq_one_letter_code
_entity_poly.pdbx_strand_id
1 'polypeptide(L)'
;MPCCSTKICSLCLVTHTITNIRNGKAKIECPACSQDINSSTILYNSELPVSVRERYQEILAQNLSEKPNTYIKLCPHCNFITILGEDNPIINRTKFRRPSTQWVCCEQCNKEWCWSCYAPSHPNITCRQFKKDHARLDVWAKIRRSDNNQRNAQRCPKCSIYIEKIDGCDHMLCVKCQAKFCYRCGSRMRLPTYIGHDAKYSIFGCKYKLWPNRPLLRWLVRGSIFAGVLLLTPVALAAVIALVAIGIPIVLIIACFALPVYACIQCKKRA
;
A
#
# COMPACT_ATOMS: atom_id res chain seq x y z
N MET A 1 -12.44 39.27 -19.68
CA MET A 1 -12.45 38.49 -18.43
C MET A 1 -12.66 39.47 -17.28
N PRO A 2 -13.36 39.09 -16.19
CA PRO A 2 -13.65 40.01 -15.09
C PRO A 2 -12.41 40.45 -14.29
N CYS A 3 -11.24 39.83 -14.50
CA CYS A 3 -10.00 40.14 -13.80
C CYS A 3 -9.21 41.34 -14.38
N CYS A 4 -9.41 41.73 -15.64
CA CYS A 4 -8.69 42.85 -16.26
C CYS A 4 -9.47 43.50 -17.42
N SER A 5 -9.30 44.82 -17.60
CA SER A 5 -9.93 45.61 -18.68
C SER A 5 -9.28 45.40 -20.06
N THR A 6 -8.25 44.55 -20.15
CA THR A 6 -7.56 44.24 -21.41
C THR A 6 -8.35 43.20 -22.22
N LYS A 7 -8.52 43.48 -23.52
CA LYS A 7 -9.19 42.57 -24.45
C LYS A 7 -8.16 41.58 -25.00
N ILE A 8 -8.37 40.30 -24.72
CA ILE A 8 -7.58 39.19 -25.28
C ILE A 8 -8.52 38.40 -26.21
N CYS A 9 -8.00 37.95 -27.35
CA CYS A 9 -8.77 37.11 -28.26
C CYS A 9 -9.15 35.77 -27.59
N SER A 10 -10.37 35.26 -27.80
CA SER A 10 -10.82 34.00 -27.17
C SER A 10 -9.88 32.84 -27.51
N LEU A 11 -9.47 32.75 -28.78
CA LEU A 11 -8.51 31.75 -29.25
C LEU A 11 -7.15 31.83 -28.51
N CYS A 12 -6.68 33.04 -28.23
CA CYS A 12 -5.43 33.29 -27.54
C CYS A 12 -5.51 32.80 -26.09
N LEU A 13 -6.65 33.05 -25.44
CA LEU A 13 -6.91 32.63 -24.06
C LEU A 13 -7.06 31.10 -23.95
N VAL A 14 -7.78 30.48 -24.89
CA VAL A 14 -7.92 29.01 -24.99
C VAL A 14 -6.56 28.36 -25.24
N THR A 15 -5.78 28.88 -26.19
CA THR A 15 -4.45 28.34 -26.49
C THR A 15 -3.51 28.47 -25.29
N HIS A 16 -3.52 29.62 -24.61
CA HIS A 16 -2.74 29.86 -23.39
C HIS A 16 -3.13 28.91 -22.25
N THR A 17 -4.42 28.66 -22.04
CA THR A 17 -4.87 27.71 -21.00
C THR A 17 -4.47 26.28 -21.34
N ILE A 18 -4.66 25.84 -22.60
CA ILE A 18 -4.25 24.50 -23.07
C ILE A 18 -2.75 24.27 -22.87
N THR A 19 -1.89 25.21 -23.25
CA THR A 19 -0.43 25.06 -23.13
C THR A 19 0.00 24.98 -21.66
N ASN A 20 -0.56 25.81 -20.78
CA ASN A 20 -0.26 25.74 -19.35
C ASN A 20 -0.74 24.43 -18.70
N ILE A 21 -1.91 23.91 -19.10
CA ILE A 21 -2.42 22.60 -18.65
C ILE A 21 -1.49 21.47 -19.12
N ARG A 22 -1.04 21.50 -20.38
CA ARG A 22 -0.08 20.51 -20.90
C ARG A 22 1.26 20.55 -20.16
N ASN A 23 1.70 21.74 -19.76
CA ASN A 23 2.90 21.94 -18.96
C ASN A 23 2.72 21.53 -17.47
N GLY A 24 1.54 21.05 -17.07
CA GLY A 24 1.30 20.55 -15.71
C GLY A 24 1.06 21.64 -14.67
N LYS A 25 0.78 22.89 -15.07
CA LYS A 25 0.55 23.99 -14.13
C LYS A 25 -0.87 23.96 -13.56
N ALA A 26 -0.99 23.93 -12.23
CA ALA A 26 -2.28 23.98 -11.53
C ALA A 26 -2.88 25.39 -11.43
N LYS A 27 -2.02 26.38 -11.21
CA LYS A 27 -2.39 27.81 -11.19
C LYS A 27 -2.04 28.41 -12.55
N ILE A 28 -3.04 28.94 -13.23
CA ILE A 28 -2.88 29.55 -14.55
C ILE A 28 -3.09 31.05 -14.38
N GLU A 29 -2.06 31.81 -14.67
CA GLU A 29 -2.10 33.27 -14.58
C GLU A 29 -2.73 33.88 -15.84
N CYS A 30 -3.40 35.02 -15.69
CA CYS A 30 -3.85 35.82 -16.81
C CYS A 30 -2.65 36.39 -17.56
N PRO A 31 -2.55 36.23 -18.89
CA PRO A 31 -1.40 36.71 -19.66
C PRO A 31 -1.26 38.24 -19.69
N ALA A 32 -2.29 39.00 -19.27
CA ALA A 32 -2.24 40.45 -19.24
C ALA A 32 -2.03 41.09 -17.86
N CYS A 33 -2.44 40.42 -16.78
CA CYS A 33 -2.38 40.99 -15.42
C CYS A 33 -1.72 40.09 -14.38
N SER A 34 -1.21 38.92 -14.79
CA SER A 34 -0.59 37.91 -13.91
C SER A 34 -1.44 37.46 -12.71
N GLN A 35 -2.74 37.74 -12.74
CA GLN A 35 -3.69 37.30 -11.72
C GLN A 35 -4.15 35.87 -12.01
N ASP A 36 -4.25 35.05 -10.96
CA ASP A 36 -4.71 33.67 -11.08
C ASP A 36 -6.14 33.61 -11.66
N ILE A 37 -6.31 32.84 -12.73
CA ILE A 37 -7.61 32.49 -13.29
C ILE A 37 -8.26 31.46 -12.38
N ASN A 38 -9.52 31.70 -11.99
CA ASN A 38 -10.26 30.78 -11.14
C ASN A 38 -10.38 29.40 -11.82
N SER A 39 -10.04 28.34 -11.08
CA SER A 39 -10.11 26.95 -11.56
C SER A 39 -11.50 26.57 -12.05
N SER A 40 -12.58 27.11 -11.45
CA SER A 40 -13.95 26.87 -11.92
C SER A 40 -14.17 27.40 -13.34
N THR A 41 -13.66 28.60 -13.65
CA THR A 41 -13.77 29.20 -14.99
C THR A 41 -13.12 28.32 -16.05
N ILE A 42 -12.00 27.65 -15.73
CA ILE A 42 -11.30 26.75 -16.66
C ILE A 42 -12.06 25.43 -16.83
N LEU A 43 -12.58 24.86 -15.74
CA LEU A 43 -13.28 23.57 -15.74
C LEU A 43 -14.65 23.61 -16.43
N TYR A 44 -15.33 24.75 -16.35
CA TYR A 44 -16.65 24.93 -16.97
C TYR A 44 -16.59 25.66 -18.32
N ASN A 45 -15.39 25.95 -18.85
CA ASN A 45 -15.26 26.55 -20.17
C ASN A 45 -15.61 25.53 -21.28
N SER A 46 -16.68 25.80 -22.02
CA SER A 46 -17.13 24.99 -23.16
C SER A 46 -16.21 25.06 -24.38
N GLU A 47 -15.37 26.09 -24.49
CA GLU A 47 -14.38 26.23 -25.57
C GLU A 47 -13.20 25.25 -25.42
N LEU A 48 -13.03 24.65 -24.24
CA LEU A 48 -11.96 23.68 -23.98
C LEU A 48 -12.41 22.24 -24.29
N PRO A 49 -11.59 21.45 -25.02
CA PRO A 49 -11.85 20.03 -25.22
C PRO A 49 -12.01 19.29 -23.89
N VAL A 50 -12.93 18.31 -23.86
CA VAL A 50 -13.21 17.49 -22.66
C VAL A 50 -11.92 16.88 -22.09
N SER A 51 -11.05 16.34 -22.96
CA SER A 51 -9.77 15.74 -22.56
C SER A 51 -8.81 16.72 -21.87
N VAL A 52 -8.82 17.99 -22.24
CA VAL A 52 -8.01 19.03 -21.59
C VAL A 52 -8.55 19.36 -20.20
N ARG A 53 -9.89 19.41 -20.07
CA ARG A 53 -10.55 19.67 -18.78
C ARG A 53 -10.32 18.52 -17.80
N GLU A 54 -10.43 17.27 -18.26
CA GLU A 54 -10.09 16.08 -17.47
C GLU A 54 -8.62 16.10 -17.02
N ARG A 55 -7.69 16.44 -17.93
CA ARG A 55 -6.28 16.57 -17.58
C ARG A 55 -6.04 17.66 -16.52
N TYR A 56 -6.73 18.78 -16.61
CA TYR A 56 -6.66 19.83 -15.60
C TYR A 56 -7.22 19.38 -14.25
N GLN A 57 -8.30 18.60 -14.24
CA GLN A 57 -8.83 17.98 -13.01
C GLN A 57 -7.80 17.07 -12.35
N GLU A 58 -7.07 16.25 -13.10
CA GLU A 58 -6.00 15.39 -12.57
C GLU A 58 -4.87 16.21 -11.92
N ILE A 59 -4.44 17.28 -12.57
CA ILE A 59 -3.39 18.17 -12.06
C ILE A 59 -3.84 18.81 -10.75
N LEU A 60 -5.09 19.30 -10.69
CA LEU A 60 -5.65 19.85 -9.46
C LEU A 60 -5.76 18.79 -8.35
N ALA A 61 -6.16 17.57 -8.69
CA ALA A 61 -6.23 16.46 -7.74
C ALA A 61 -4.87 16.10 -7.13
N GLN A 62 -3.82 16.09 -7.95
CA GLN A 62 -2.44 15.86 -7.50
C GLN A 62 -1.96 16.96 -6.56
N ASN A 63 -2.17 18.23 -6.93
CA ASN A 63 -1.77 19.37 -6.10
C ASN A 63 -2.52 19.41 -4.75
N LEU A 64 -3.80 19.03 -4.72
CA LEU A 64 -4.58 18.92 -3.49
C LEU A 64 -4.05 17.84 -2.54
N SER A 65 -3.46 16.77 -3.08
CA SER A 65 -2.85 15.71 -2.27
C SER A 65 -1.57 16.19 -1.56
N GLU A 66 -0.86 17.14 -2.15
CA GLU A 66 0.35 17.75 -1.58
C GLU A 66 0.02 18.91 -0.63
N LYS A 67 -0.95 19.75 -0.98
CA LYS A 67 -1.42 20.90 -0.17
C LYS A 67 -2.95 20.97 -0.19
N PRO A 68 -3.63 20.56 0.89
CA PRO A 68 -5.09 20.56 0.93
C PRO A 68 -5.63 22.00 0.98
N ASN A 69 -6.32 22.41 -0.08
CA ASN A 69 -7.06 23.67 -0.11
C ASN A 69 -8.45 23.49 0.52
N THR A 70 -8.92 24.47 1.28
CA THR A 70 -10.23 24.41 1.96
C THR A 70 -11.41 24.52 0.98
N TYR A 71 -11.20 25.20 -0.15
CA TYR A 71 -12.21 25.60 -1.14
C TYR A 71 -12.41 24.59 -2.28
N ILE A 72 -11.45 23.70 -2.50
CA ILE A 72 -11.45 22.76 -3.62
C ILE A 72 -11.24 21.36 -3.07
N LYS A 73 -12.16 20.45 -3.38
CA LYS A 73 -12.10 19.05 -2.94
C LYS A 73 -12.60 18.11 -4.02
N LEU A 74 -12.14 16.87 -3.95
CA LEU A 74 -12.55 15.81 -4.86
C LEU A 74 -13.72 15.04 -4.27
N CYS A 75 -14.69 14.68 -5.10
CA CYS A 75 -15.77 13.80 -4.72
C CYS A 75 -15.20 12.43 -4.30
N PRO A 76 -15.56 11.87 -3.13
CA PRO A 76 -15.06 10.57 -2.67
C PRO A 76 -15.50 9.38 -3.54
N HIS A 77 -16.48 9.57 -4.44
CA HIS A 77 -17.03 8.50 -5.27
C HIS A 77 -16.48 8.48 -6.69
N CYS A 78 -16.47 9.62 -7.38
CA CYS A 78 -16.06 9.70 -8.79
C CYS A 78 -14.82 10.58 -9.01
N ASN A 79 -14.20 11.09 -7.94
CA ASN A 79 -13.07 12.00 -8.01
C ASN A 79 -13.33 13.30 -8.78
N PHE A 80 -14.59 13.63 -9.05
CA PHE A 80 -14.98 14.90 -9.66
C PHE A 80 -14.61 16.06 -8.75
N ILE A 81 -14.03 17.11 -9.33
CA ILE A 81 -13.63 18.27 -8.58
C ILE A 81 -14.85 19.12 -8.21
N THR A 82 -14.97 19.45 -6.94
CA THR A 82 -16.01 20.34 -6.45
C THR A 82 -15.34 21.57 -5.85
N ILE A 83 -15.78 22.74 -6.31
CA ILE A 83 -15.24 24.03 -5.90
C ILE A 83 -16.35 24.77 -5.17
N LEU A 84 -16.09 25.16 -3.93
CA LEU A 84 -16.98 26.00 -3.14
C LEU A 84 -16.37 27.40 -3.06
N GLY A 85 -17.17 28.42 -3.40
CA GLY A 85 -16.74 29.82 -3.28
C GLY A 85 -16.50 30.24 -1.83
N GLU A 86 -15.71 31.29 -1.63
CA GLU A 86 -15.38 31.83 -0.30
C GLU A 86 -16.63 32.18 0.51
N ASP A 87 -17.68 32.68 -0.13
CA ASP A 87 -18.95 33.05 0.50
C ASP A 87 -19.86 31.85 0.82
N ASN A 88 -19.43 30.63 0.48
CA ASN A 88 -20.29 29.47 0.65
C ASN A 88 -20.54 29.17 2.14
N PRO A 89 -21.81 28.99 2.57
CA PRO A 89 -22.16 28.73 3.97
C PRO A 89 -21.52 27.46 4.55
N ILE A 90 -21.05 26.55 3.71
CA ILE A 90 -20.29 25.35 4.12
C ILE A 90 -18.88 25.72 4.62
N ILE A 91 -18.27 26.77 4.06
CA ILE A 91 -16.91 27.22 4.38
C ILE A 91 -16.91 28.23 5.53
N ASN A 92 -17.78 29.25 5.45
CA ASN A 92 -17.87 30.35 6.43
C ASN A 92 -18.64 29.95 7.70
N ARG A 93 -18.37 28.77 8.25
CA ARG A 93 -18.90 28.36 9.55
C ARG A 93 -18.17 29.12 10.66
N THR A 94 -18.66 30.32 10.97
CA THR A 94 -18.38 31.01 12.22
C THR A 94 -18.95 30.21 13.38
N LYS A 95 -18.14 29.31 13.95
CA LYS A 95 -18.25 28.75 15.32
C LYS A 95 -19.68 28.56 15.89
N PHE A 96 -20.55 27.70 15.34
CA PHE A 96 -21.75 27.22 16.06
C PHE A 96 -22.09 25.78 15.68
N ARG A 97 -21.86 24.76 16.53
CA ARG A 97 -22.76 24.27 17.60
C ARG A 97 -24.19 23.89 17.19
N ARG A 98 -24.55 23.85 15.90
CA ARG A 98 -25.83 23.27 15.44
C ARG A 98 -25.64 22.34 14.24
N PRO A 99 -26.43 21.26 14.13
CA PRO A 99 -26.42 20.36 12.97
C PRO A 99 -27.07 21.08 11.78
N SER A 100 -26.33 21.96 11.08
CA SER A 100 -26.84 22.57 9.85
C SER A 100 -26.63 21.63 8.66
N THR A 101 -27.76 21.31 8.05
CA THR A 101 -28.04 20.45 6.88
C THR A 101 -27.47 21.03 5.59
N GLN A 102 -26.15 20.99 5.41
CA GLN A 102 -25.58 21.35 4.11
C GLN A 102 -24.45 20.41 3.72
N TRP A 103 -24.83 19.40 2.94
CA TRP A 103 -23.97 18.45 2.24
C TRP A 103 -23.69 19.00 0.84
N VAL A 104 -22.66 18.46 0.20
CA VAL A 104 -22.36 18.77 -1.20
C VAL A 104 -22.90 17.62 -2.05
N CYS A 105 -23.72 17.93 -3.05
CA CYS A 105 -24.11 16.98 -4.08
C CYS A 105 -23.11 17.08 -5.24
N CYS A 106 -22.59 15.93 -5.68
CA CYS A 106 -21.70 15.89 -6.85
C CYS A 106 -22.52 15.95 -8.14
N GLU A 107 -22.20 16.88 -9.05
CA GLU A 107 -22.89 17.04 -10.34
C GLU A 107 -22.73 15.84 -11.29
N GLN A 108 -21.64 15.08 -11.17
CA GLN A 108 -21.37 13.95 -12.06
C GLN A 108 -22.01 12.63 -11.59
N CYS A 109 -22.02 12.38 -10.28
CA CYS A 109 -22.53 11.10 -9.73
C CYS A 109 -23.80 11.25 -8.91
N ASN A 110 -24.31 12.46 -8.71
CA ASN A 110 -25.49 12.81 -7.91
C ASN A 110 -25.47 12.24 -6.48
N LYS A 111 -24.28 11.96 -5.94
CA LYS A 111 -24.10 11.49 -4.56
C LYS A 111 -23.81 12.66 -3.64
N GLU A 112 -24.48 12.65 -2.49
CA GLU A 112 -24.28 13.62 -1.43
C GLU A 112 -23.19 13.17 -0.45
N TRP A 113 -22.33 14.10 -0.06
CA TRP A 113 -21.23 13.83 0.85
C TRP A 113 -20.92 15.05 1.74
N CYS A 114 -20.28 14.80 2.86
CA CYS A 114 -19.92 15.82 3.83
C CYS A 114 -18.56 16.45 3.48
N TRP A 115 -18.56 17.77 3.23
CA TRP A 115 -17.34 18.54 2.92
C TRP A 115 -16.27 18.41 4.00
N SER A 116 -16.64 18.35 5.27
CA SER A 116 -15.69 18.34 6.39
C SER A 116 -15.02 16.99 6.62
N CYS A 117 -15.75 15.88 6.48
CA CYS A 117 -15.27 14.55 6.86
C CYS A 117 -15.07 13.58 5.69
N TYR A 118 -15.42 13.97 4.46
CA TYR A 118 -15.34 13.13 3.25
C TYR A 118 -16.20 11.85 3.30
N ALA A 119 -17.13 11.76 4.24
CA ALA A 119 -18.06 10.64 4.34
C ALA A 119 -19.37 10.90 3.56
N PRO A 120 -20.19 9.86 3.31
CA PRO A 120 -21.56 10.03 2.84
C PRO A 120 -22.39 10.99 3.71
N SER A 121 -23.44 11.59 3.15
CA SER A 121 -24.31 12.48 3.92
C SER A 121 -24.88 11.77 5.15
N HIS A 122 -24.72 12.39 6.32
CA HIS A 122 -25.10 11.81 7.61
C HIS A 122 -26.01 12.80 8.38
N PRO A 123 -27.31 12.86 8.03
CA PRO A 123 -28.25 13.75 8.71
C PRO A 123 -28.30 13.44 10.20
N ASN A 124 -28.44 14.49 11.02
CA ASN A 124 -28.62 14.40 12.47
C ASN A 124 -27.44 13.83 13.28
N ILE A 125 -26.31 13.52 12.63
CA ILE A 125 -25.12 12.97 13.30
C ILE A 125 -23.92 13.89 13.03
N THR A 126 -23.10 14.14 14.06
CA THR A 126 -21.88 14.93 13.91
C THR A 126 -20.78 14.13 13.21
N CYS A 127 -19.87 14.80 12.49
CA CYS A 127 -18.72 14.15 11.84
C CYS A 127 -17.91 13.28 12.83
N ARG A 128 -17.82 13.70 14.10
CA ARG A 128 -17.10 12.97 15.15
C ARG A 128 -17.80 11.67 15.55
N GLN A 129 -19.12 11.70 15.69
CA GLN A 129 -19.93 10.50 15.98
C GLN A 129 -19.87 9.53 14.80
N PHE A 130 -20.06 10.03 13.57
CA PHE A 130 -19.98 9.22 12.36
C PHE A 130 -18.63 8.48 12.26
N LYS A 131 -17.52 9.17 12.50
CA LYS A 131 -16.18 8.55 12.50
C LYS A 131 -16.03 7.48 13.58
N LYS A 132 -16.61 7.67 14.76
CA LYS A 132 -16.53 6.70 15.87
C LYS A 132 -17.36 5.44 15.59
N ASP A 133 -18.50 5.58 14.93
CA ASP A 133 -19.39 4.46 14.60
C ASP A 133 -18.86 3.68 13.39
N HIS A 134 -18.38 4.36 12.35
CA HIS A 134 -17.72 3.70 11.22
C HIS A 134 -16.41 3.03 11.60
N ALA A 135 -15.61 3.61 12.52
CA ALA A 135 -14.43 2.93 13.03
C ALA A 135 -14.78 1.60 13.73
N ARG A 136 -15.93 1.53 14.42
CA ARG A 136 -16.43 0.29 15.03
C ARG A 136 -16.90 -0.72 13.99
N LEU A 137 -17.58 -0.26 12.93
CA LEU A 137 -17.98 -1.11 11.80
C LEU A 137 -16.77 -1.66 11.03
N ASP A 138 -15.71 -0.88 10.85
CA ASP A 138 -14.47 -1.34 10.21
C ASP A 138 -13.76 -2.42 11.03
N VAL A 139 -13.73 -2.27 12.36
CA VAL A 139 -13.19 -3.27 13.28
C VAL A 139 -14.02 -4.55 13.21
N TRP A 140 -15.35 -4.45 13.26
CA TRP A 140 -16.24 -5.60 13.14
C TRP A 140 -16.16 -6.29 11.78
N ALA A 141 -16.06 -5.52 10.68
CA ALA A 141 -15.86 -6.05 9.34
C ALA A 141 -14.48 -6.70 9.19
N LYS A 142 -13.43 -6.20 9.86
CA LYS A 142 -12.12 -6.87 9.94
C LYS A 142 -12.20 -8.20 10.72
N ILE A 143 -12.96 -8.25 11.82
CA ILE A 143 -13.17 -9.47 12.61
C ILE A 143 -13.91 -10.52 11.76
N ARG A 144 -15.01 -10.15 11.11
CA ARG A 144 -15.74 -11.06 10.19
C ARG A 144 -14.93 -11.50 8.96
N ARG A 145 -14.13 -10.62 8.38
CA ARG A 145 -13.19 -10.97 7.28
C ARG A 145 -12.10 -11.95 7.72
N SER A 146 -11.88 -12.11 9.03
CA SER A 146 -10.93 -13.09 9.57
C SER A 146 -11.53 -14.48 9.75
N ASP A 147 -12.87 -14.55 9.93
CA ASP A 147 -13.61 -15.80 10.18
C ASP A 147 -14.16 -16.44 8.89
N ASN A 148 -14.51 -15.65 7.87
CA ASN A 148 -14.96 -16.17 6.58
C ASN A 148 -13.90 -15.99 5.48
N ASN A 149 -13.61 -17.07 4.76
CA ASN A 149 -12.64 -17.21 3.67
C ASN A 149 -12.95 -16.35 2.41
N GLN A 150 -13.81 -15.33 2.51
CA GLN A 150 -14.14 -14.40 1.42
C GLN A 150 -13.26 -13.14 1.52
N ARG A 151 -12.00 -13.26 1.11
CA ARG A 151 -11.10 -12.11 0.98
C ARG A 151 -11.02 -11.66 -0.48
N ASN A 152 -11.83 -10.69 -0.85
CA ASN A 152 -11.76 -10.10 -2.19
C ASN A 152 -10.47 -9.26 -2.40
N ALA A 153 -9.85 -8.73 -1.33
CA ALA A 153 -8.56 -8.05 -1.45
C ALA A 153 -7.72 -8.14 -0.16
N GLN A 154 -6.41 -8.29 -0.30
CA GLN A 154 -5.42 -8.30 0.78
C GLN A 154 -4.51 -7.08 0.72
N ARG A 155 -4.18 -6.52 1.89
CA ARG A 155 -3.28 -5.36 2.00
C ARG A 155 -1.81 -5.77 1.95
N CYS A 156 -1.01 -5.05 1.17
CA CYS A 156 0.44 -5.21 1.14
C CYS A 156 1.07 -4.79 2.50
N PRO A 157 1.93 -5.61 3.11
CA PRO A 157 2.55 -5.29 4.41
C PRO A 157 3.58 -4.15 4.36
N LYS A 158 4.08 -3.77 3.17
CA LYS A 158 5.09 -2.71 3.01
C LYS A 158 4.46 -1.37 2.62
N CYS A 159 3.66 -1.35 1.55
CA CYS A 159 3.11 -0.11 1.00
C CYS A 159 1.60 0.05 1.21
N SER A 160 0.94 -0.88 1.90
CA SER A 160 -0.45 -0.76 2.31
C SER A 160 -1.50 -0.66 1.20
N ILE A 161 -1.12 -0.90 -0.06
CA ILE A 161 -2.08 -0.99 -1.17
C ILE A 161 -2.90 -2.28 -1.04
N TYR A 162 -4.14 -2.25 -1.52
CA TYR A 162 -4.98 -3.44 -1.62
C TYR A 162 -4.70 -4.15 -2.94
N ILE A 163 -4.54 -5.47 -2.86
CA ILE A 163 -4.25 -6.34 -3.98
C ILE A 163 -5.33 -7.40 -3.98
N GLU A 164 -6.00 -7.59 -5.11
CA GLU A 164 -6.97 -8.66 -5.33
C GLU A 164 -6.27 -9.90 -5.87
N LYS A 165 -6.74 -11.08 -5.47
CA LYS A 165 -6.25 -12.36 -6.00
C LYS A 165 -7.19 -12.83 -7.10
N ILE A 166 -6.65 -13.02 -8.31
CA ILE A 166 -7.41 -13.44 -9.48
C ILE A 166 -7.61 -14.96 -9.46
N ASP A 167 -6.53 -15.75 -9.33
CA ASP A 167 -6.61 -17.18 -9.04
C ASP A 167 -5.25 -17.77 -8.62
N GLY A 168 -5.22 -18.99 -8.08
CA GLY A 168 -4.00 -19.81 -7.94
C GLY A 168 -3.22 -19.62 -6.63
N CYS A 169 -1.93 -19.27 -6.74
CA CYS A 169 -0.95 -19.34 -5.64
C CYS A 169 -1.18 -18.31 -4.52
N ASP A 170 -0.99 -18.70 -3.26
CA ASP A 170 -1.07 -17.77 -2.11
C ASP A 170 0.18 -16.87 -1.96
N HIS A 171 1.24 -17.12 -2.74
CA HIS A 171 2.42 -16.27 -2.81
C HIS A 171 2.18 -15.13 -3.79
N MET A 172 2.05 -13.91 -3.26
CA MET A 172 1.86 -12.71 -4.08
C MET A 172 3.05 -11.78 -4.01
N LEU A 173 3.26 -11.06 -5.11
CA LEU A 173 4.26 -10.03 -5.24
C LEU A 173 3.56 -8.69 -5.49
N CYS A 174 3.90 -7.70 -4.67
CA CYS A 174 3.29 -6.39 -4.77
C CYS A 174 3.82 -5.63 -6.00
N VAL A 175 2.94 -5.22 -6.91
CA VAL A 175 3.31 -4.47 -8.12
C VAL A 175 4.09 -3.18 -7.80
N LYS A 176 3.61 -2.38 -6.83
CA LYS A 176 4.22 -1.09 -6.46
C LYS A 176 5.58 -1.19 -5.77
N CYS A 177 5.74 -2.11 -4.81
CA CYS A 177 6.92 -2.14 -3.93
C CYS A 177 7.75 -3.43 -4.03
N GLN A 178 7.37 -4.33 -4.93
CA GLN A 178 8.01 -5.61 -5.24
C GLN A 178 8.19 -6.53 -4.02
N ALA A 179 7.47 -6.26 -2.92
CA ALA A 179 7.51 -7.09 -1.73
C ALA A 179 6.73 -8.39 -1.93
N LYS A 180 7.36 -9.51 -1.60
CA LYS A 180 6.75 -10.85 -1.53
C LYS A 180 5.98 -11.01 -0.22
N PHE A 181 4.73 -11.44 -0.29
CA PHE A 181 3.87 -11.64 0.88
C PHE A 181 2.84 -12.74 0.62
N CYS A 182 2.33 -13.34 1.70
CA CYS A 182 1.31 -14.38 1.60
C CYS A 182 -0.08 -13.74 1.63
N TYR A 183 -0.91 -14.03 0.63
CA TYR A 183 -2.27 -13.49 0.52
C TYR A 183 -3.16 -13.90 1.69
N ARG A 184 -3.00 -15.14 2.18
CA ARG A 184 -3.80 -15.68 3.29
C ARG A 184 -3.53 -15.06 4.64
N CYS A 185 -2.31 -14.65 4.97
CA CYS A 185 -2.02 -14.05 6.27
C CYS A 185 -1.67 -12.55 6.21
N GLY A 186 -1.30 -12.04 5.04
CA GLY A 186 -0.77 -10.68 4.86
C GLY A 186 0.66 -10.48 5.35
N SER A 187 1.32 -11.51 5.84
CA SER A 187 2.69 -11.43 6.36
C SER A 187 3.71 -11.40 5.22
N ARG A 188 4.76 -10.58 5.40
CA ARG A 188 5.87 -10.47 4.46
C ARG A 188 6.70 -11.75 4.47
N MET A 189 7.00 -12.27 3.29
CA MET A 189 7.86 -13.44 3.13
C MET A 189 9.28 -12.97 2.89
N ARG A 190 10.14 -13.14 3.90
CA ARG A 190 11.57 -12.73 3.86
C ARG A 190 12.53 -13.91 3.66
N LEU A 191 12.13 -15.15 4.00
CA LEU A 191 13.01 -16.31 4.04
C LEU A 191 12.77 -17.28 2.86
N PRO A 192 13.80 -18.07 2.45
CA PRO A 192 13.69 -19.06 1.39
C PRO A 192 12.70 -20.18 1.72
N THR A 193 12.13 -20.77 0.67
CA THR A 193 10.95 -21.66 0.63
C THR A 193 11.00 -22.86 1.59
N TYR A 194 12.20 -23.30 2.00
CA TYR A 194 12.44 -24.48 2.85
C TYR A 194 12.20 -24.24 4.36
N ILE A 195 12.51 -23.03 4.88
CA ILE A 195 12.13 -22.57 6.24
C ILE A 195 10.91 -21.63 6.14
N GLY A 196 10.46 -21.40 4.91
CA GLY A 196 9.56 -20.36 4.50
C GLY A 196 8.19 -20.47 5.14
N HIS A 197 7.53 -19.32 5.13
CA HIS A 197 6.18 -19.10 5.60
C HIS A 197 5.14 -20.10 5.01
N ASP A 198 5.45 -20.71 3.87
CA ASP A 198 4.59 -21.68 3.16
C ASP A 198 4.70 -23.12 3.66
N ALA A 199 5.70 -23.50 4.46
CA ALA A 199 5.78 -24.85 5.00
C ALA A 199 4.75 -25.06 6.13
N LYS A 200 4.04 -26.20 6.11
CA LYS A 200 2.94 -26.50 7.05
C LYS A 200 3.39 -26.50 8.52
N TYR A 201 4.59 -27.01 8.78
CA TYR A 201 5.16 -27.16 10.12
C TYR A 201 6.26 -26.14 10.43
N SER A 202 6.43 -25.09 9.61
CA SER A 202 7.40 -24.03 9.94
C SER A 202 6.97 -23.29 11.22
N ILE A 203 7.94 -23.08 12.10
CA ILE A 203 7.79 -22.35 13.37
C ILE A 203 7.22 -20.95 13.12
N PHE A 204 7.67 -20.29 12.04
CA PHE A 204 7.19 -18.99 11.57
C PHE A 204 6.25 -19.09 10.34
N GLY A 205 5.57 -20.24 10.18
CA GLY A 205 4.68 -20.52 9.06
C GLY A 205 3.33 -19.79 9.10
N CYS A 206 2.57 -19.90 8.02
CA CYS A 206 1.24 -19.32 7.86
C CYS A 206 0.23 -19.85 8.90
N LYS A 207 -0.46 -18.94 9.60
CA LYS A 207 -1.56 -19.26 10.55
C LYS A 207 -2.65 -20.13 9.90
N TYR A 208 -2.97 -19.83 8.64
CA TYR A 208 -4.12 -20.42 7.93
C TYR A 208 -3.79 -21.74 7.23
N LYS A 209 -2.52 -22.17 7.24
CA LYS A 209 -2.09 -23.45 6.65
C LYS A 209 -2.04 -24.58 7.68
N LEU A 210 -1.83 -24.25 8.96
CA LEU A 210 -1.84 -25.20 10.09
C LEU A 210 -3.00 -24.87 11.03
N TRP A 211 -4.12 -25.59 10.87
CA TRP A 211 -5.30 -25.56 11.74
C TRP A 211 -5.78 -24.13 12.12
N PRO A 212 -6.49 -23.44 11.22
CA PRO A 212 -6.90 -22.04 11.45
C PRO A 212 -7.72 -21.86 12.73
N ASN A 213 -8.61 -22.81 13.03
CA ASN A 213 -9.60 -22.72 14.10
C ASN A 213 -9.14 -23.27 15.46
N ARG A 214 -7.92 -23.84 15.57
CA ARG A 214 -7.41 -24.43 16.82
C ARG A 214 -6.10 -23.75 17.26
N PRO A 215 -6.16 -22.58 17.92
CA PRO A 215 -4.98 -21.78 18.23
C PRO A 215 -4.03 -22.45 19.23
N LEU A 216 -4.57 -23.12 20.27
CA LEU A 216 -3.78 -23.82 21.28
C LEU A 216 -2.96 -24.96 20.66
N LEU A 217 -3.61 -25.79 19.85
CA LEU A 217 -2.96 -26.92 19.19
C LEU A 217 -1.87 -26.46 18.21
N ARG A 218 -2.11 -25.36 17.47
CA ARG A 218 -1.09 -24.74 16.61
C ARG A 218 0.11 -24.24 17.43
N TRP A 219 -0.13 -23.64 18.59
CA TRP A 219 0.93 -23.14 19.46
C TRP A 219 1.77 -24.28 20.05
N LEU A 220 1.12 -25.35 20.56
CA LEU A 220 1.79 -26.53 21.10
C LEU A 220 2.69 -27.22 20.06
N VAL A 221 2.17 -27.44 18.83
CA VAL A 221 2.95 -28.08 17.76
C VAL A 221 4.16 -27.22 17.37
N ARG A 222 3.98 -25.90 17.18
CA ARG A 222 5.10 -25.01 16.84
C ARG A 222 6.11 -24.90 17.97
N GLY A 223 5.63 -24.88 19.22
CA GLY A 223 6.47 -24.88 20.42
C GLY A 223 7.31 -26.16 20.53
N SER A 224 6.71 -27.32 20.29
CA SER A 224 7.40 -28.61 20.29
C SER A 224 8.48 -28.69 19.19
N ILE A 225 8.19 -28.23 17.98
CA ILE A 225 9.17 -28.19 16.89
C ILE A 225 10.32 -27.25 17.21
N PHE A 226 10.03 -26.05 17.73
CA PHE A 226 11.06 -25.09 18.12
C PHE A 226 11.95 -25.64 19.25
N ALA A 227 11.35 -26.25 20.28
CA ALA A 227 12.09 -26.88 21.36
C ALA A 227 12.97 -28.03 20.86
N GLY A 228 12.45 -28.88 19.96
CA GLY A 228 13.22 -29.95 19.33
C GLY A 228 14.42 -29.44 18.55
N VAL A 229 14.23 -28.40 17.72
CA VAL A 229 15.33 -27.76 16.99
C VAL A 229 16.36 -27.17 17.95
N LEU A 230 15.92 -26.47 19.00
CA LEU A 230 16.81 -25.84 19.99
C LEU A 230 17.67 -26.86 20.76
N LEU A 231 17.11 -28.04 21.06
CA LEU A 231 17.82 -29.09 21.80
C LEU A 231 18.73 -29.94 20.88
N LEU A 232 18.27 -30.29 19.68
CA LEU A 232 18.99 -31.21 18.79
C LEU A 232 20.13 -30.55 18.01
N THR A 233 19.99 -29.27 17.64
CA THR A 233 21.04 -28.57 16.88
C THR A 233 22.39 -28.44 17.58
N PRO A 234 22.49 -28.04 18.87
CA PRO A 234 23.80 -27.98 19.55
C PRO A 234 24.41 -29.36 19.76
N VAL A 235 23.59 -30.38 20.01
CA VAL A 235 24.06 -31.77 20.18
C VAL A 235 24.62 -32.31 18.86
N ALA A 236 23.91 -32.12 17.75
CA ALA A 236 24.38 -32.51 16.44
C ALA A 236 25.66 -31.75 16.05
N LEU A 237 25.74 -30.45 16.35
CA LEU A 237 26.93 -29.64 16.09
C LEU A 237 28.15 -30.13 16.90
N ALA A 238 27.97 -30.40 18.19
CA ALA A 238 29.02 -30.94 19.04
C ALA A 238 29.51 -32.31 18.55
N ALA A 239 28.60 -33.19 18.14
CA ALA A 239 28.94 -34.50 17.57
C ALA A 239 29.77 -34.35 16.28
N VAL A 240 29.39 -33.44 15.38
CA VAL A 240 30.15 -33.18 14.15
C VAL A 240 31.54 -32.64 14.47
N ILE A 241 31.66 -31.69 15.42
CA ILE A 241 32.96 -31.15 15.84
C ILE A 241 33.86 -32.24 16.41
N ALA A 242 33.32 -33.13 17.25
CA ALA A 242 34.07 -34.25 17.81
C ALA A 242 34.58 -35.21 16.73
N LEU A 243 33.74 -35.55 15.75
CA LEU A 243 34.13 -36.39 14.61
C LEU A 243 35.24 -35.75 13.77
N VAL A 244 35.18 -34.43 13.55
CA VAL A 244 36.22 -33.71 12.80
C VAL A 244 37.52 -33.63 13.60
N ALA A 245 37.45 -33.36 14.90
CA ALA A 245 38.61 -33.27 15.78
C ALA A 245 39.36 -34.60 15.91
N ILE A 246 38.65 -35.73 15.85
CA ILE A 246 39.25 -37.07 15.89
C ILE A 246 39.65 -37.54 14.48
N GLY A 247 38.84 -37.26 13.47
CA GLY A 247 39.06 -37.73 12.09
C GLY A 247 40.28 -37.09 11.42
N ILE A 248 40.47 -35.77 11.57
CA ILE A 248 41.61 -35.05 10.98
C ILE A 248 42.97 -35.61 11.42
N PRO A 249 43.27 -35.77 12.73
CA PRO A 249 44.57 -36.29 13.15
C PRO A 249 44.81 -37.74 12.71
N ILE A 250 43.76 -38.59 12.69
CA ILE A 250 43.89 -39.97 12.19
C ILE A 250 44.29 -39.97 10.71
N VAL A 251 43.65 -39.15 9.88
CA VAL A 251 43.98 -39.02 8.45
C VAL A 251 45.40 -38.51 8.26
N LEU A 252 45.85 -37.53 9.06
CA LEU A 252 47.21 -37.01 9.00
C LEU A 252 48.25 -38.05 9.40
N ILE A 253 47.99 -38.84 10.45
CA ILE A 253 48.86 -39.94 10.87
C ILE A 253 48.97 -40.97 9.75
N ILE A 254 47.84 -41.42 9.19
CA ILE A 254 47.83 -42.38 8.08
C ILE A 254 48.59 -41.82 6.88
N ALA A 255 48.42 -40.54 6.54
CA ALA A 255 49.16 -39.91 5.45
C ALA A 255 50.68 -39.87 5.71
N CYS A 256 51.10 -39.52 6.93
CA CYS A 256 52.52 -39.51 7.32
C CYS A 256 53.20 -40.88 7.19
N PHE A 257 52.47 -41.98 7.42
CA PHE A 257 53.03 -43.33 7.27
C PHE A 257 52.85 -43.91 5.86
N ALA A 258 51.71 -43.68 5.22
CA ALA A 258 51.39 -44.25 3.91
C ALA A 258 52.14 -43.57 2.75
N LEU A 259 52.33 -42.24 2.80
CA LEU A 259 53.05 -41.50 1.75
C LEU A 259 54.52 -41.94 1.58
N PRO A 260 55.35 -42.09 2.64
CA PRO A 260 56.72 -42.56 2.48
C PRO A 260 56.78 -44.03 2.04
N VAL A 261 55.89 -44.90 2.53
CA VAL A 261 55.81 -46.30 2.07
C VAL A 261 55.43 -46.35 0.58
N TYR A 262 54.46 -45.56 0.16
CA TYR A 262 54.05 -45.45 -1.23
C TYR A 262 55.18 -44.90 -2.12
N ALA A 263 55.90 -43.88 -1.65
CA ALA A 263 57.07 -43.34 -2.34
C ALA A 263 58.18 -44.39 -2.47
N CYS A 264 58.48 -45.16 -1.42
CA CYS A 264 59.45 -46.25 -1.46
C CYS A 264 59.05 -47.35 -2.47
N ILE A 265 57.77 -47.74 -2.51
CA ILE A 265 57.27 -48.73 -3.48
C ILE A 265 57.39 -48.20 -4.91
N GLN A 266 57.09 -46.92 -5.14
CA GLN A 266 57.22 -46.30 -6.46
C GLN A 266 58.69 -46.16 -6.90
N CYS A 267 59.61 -45.83 -5.99
CA CYS A 267 61.04 -45.80 -6.28
C CYS A 267 61.56 -47.20 -6.64
N LYS A 268 61.11 -48.26 -5.95
CA LYS A 268 61.48 -49.66 -6.27
C LYS A 268 60.92 -50.15 -7.61
N LYS A 269 59.82 -49.58 -8.12
CA LYS A 269 59.28 -49.90 -9.45
C LYS A 269 60.01 -49.18 -10.59
N ARG A 270 60.74 -48.09 -10.30
CA ARG A 270 61.45 -47.27 -11.30
C ARG A 270 62.95 -47.59 -11.40
N ALA A 271 63.51 -48.30 -10.43
CA ALA A 271 64.87 -48.86 -10.43
C ALA A 271 64.84 -50.30 -10.99
#